data_AF-A0A3D9ZS56-F1
#
_entry.id   AF-A0A3D9ZS56-F1
#
_cell.length_a   1.000
_cell.length_b   1.000
_cell.length_c   1.000
_cell.angle_alpha   90.00
_cell.angle_beta   90.00
_cell.angle_gamma   90.00
#
_symmetry.space_group_name_H-M   'P 1'
#
loop_
_entity.id
_entity.type
_entity.pdbx_description
1 polymer ?
#
loop_
_entity_poly.entity_id
_entity_poly.type
_entity_poly.pdbx_seq_one_letter_code
_entity_poly.pdbx_strand_id
1 'polypeptide(L)'
;MVIEQRPRRSRRKGLRLVLVGCLLVGGIGVIYPLHWLLNPWSAPGRPDLVGYWQGEVTYGSADTRTMVLHLTDQVGGGDEGPEIDGGAKVCAGGQSQAYEIYGDATNYRGTRFSLHARRSGDAAGLYLGQLVGTWDGRDGLTVSTELIRIDSGGVSHSTTSTDTRTGITTSDTPTIRFELRRAAKADYATACR
;
A
#
# COMPACT_ATOMS: atom_id res chain seq x y z
N MET A 1 -39.83 49.24 -43.57
CA MET A 1 -38.39 49.01 -43.37
C MET A 1 -38.20 48.47 -41.96
N VAL A 2 -38.03 47.15 -41.80
CA VAL A 2 -37.90 46.50 -40.49
C VAL A 2 -36.41 46.31 -40.22
N ILE A 3 -35.90 46.92 -39.15
CA ILE A 3 -34.52 46.79 -38.72
C ILE A 3 -34.43 45.53 -37.85
N GLU A 4 -33.90 44.45 -38.41
CA GLU A 4 -33.55 43.23 -37.67
C GLU A 4 -32.44 43.53 -36.65
N GLN A 5 -32.81 43.56 -35.38
CA GLN A 5 -31.84 43.60 -34.29
C GLN A 5 -31.16 42.23 -34.15
N ARG A 6 -29.92 42.11 -34.64
CA ARG A 6 -29.07 40.94 -34.37
C ARG A 6 -28.93 40.69 -32.85
N PRO A 7 -29.05 39.43 -32.38
CA PRO A 7 -29.06 39.10 -30.97
C PRO A 7 -27.65 39.18 -30.37
N ARG A 8 -27.24 40.38 -29.96
CA ARG A 8 -25.95 40.64 -29.28
C ARG A 8 -25.85 40.01 -27.89
N ARG A 9 -26.96 39.47 -27.34
CA ARG A 9 -27.07 38.93 -25.96
C ARG A 9 -26.55 37.50 -25.79
N SER A 10 -26.42 36.70 -26.85
CA SER A 10 -26.01 35.28 -26.75
C SER A 10 -24.49 35.10 -26.48
N ARG A 11 -23.65 35.97 -27.08
CA ARG A 11 -22.19 35.83 -27.07
C ARG A 11 -21.55 35.98 -25.67
N ARG A 12 -22.14 36.80 -24.79
CA ARG A 12 -21.65 37.01 -23.40
C ARG A 12 -21.93 35.82 -22.48
N LYS A 13 -22.99 35.03 -22.75
CA LYS A 13 -23.30 33.82 -21.98
C LYS A 13 -22.35 32.68 -22.35
N GLY A 14 -22.04 32.51 -23.64
CA GLY A 14 -21.05 31.55 -24.10
C GLY A 14 -19.64 31.80 -23.56
N LEU A 15 -19.19 33.06 -23.55
CA LEU A 15 -17.86 33.42 -22.99
C LEU A 15 -17.76 33.17 -21.47
N ARG A 16 -18.83 33.45 -20.72
CA ARG A 16 -18.89 33.16 -19.27
C ARG A 16 -18.87 31.65 -19.00
N LEU A 17 -19.56 30.86 -19.82
CA LEU A 17 -19.58 29.40 -19.69
C LEU A 17 -18.20 28.80 -19.97
N VAL A 18 -17.49 29.32 -20.98
CA VAL A 18 -16.10 28.91 -21.30
C VAL A 18 -15.15 29.29 -20.17
N LEU A 19 -15.26 30.49 -19.59
CA LEU A 19 -14.45 30.91 -18.44
C LEU A 19 -14.68 30.03 -17.21
N VAL A 20 -15.93 29.69 -16.90
CA VAL A 20 -16.26 28.77 -15.80
C VAL A 20 -15.73 27.36 -16.09
N GLY A 21 -15.85 26.89 -17.34
CA GLY A 21 -15.26 25.62 -17.78
C GLY A 21 -13.74 25.60 -17.64
N CYS A 22 -13.03 26.66 -18.05
CA CYS A 22 -11.58 26.78 -17.90
C CYS A 22 -11.16 26.87 -16.42
N LEU A 23 -11.94 27.52 -15.56
CA LEU A 23 -11.69 27.57 -14.12
C LEU A 23 -11.91 26.21 -13.45
N LEU A 24 -12.92 25.45 -13.87
CA LEU A 24 -13.15 24.09 -13.38
C LEU A 24 -12.05 23.12 -13.86
N VAL A 25 -11.70 23.16 -15.14
CA VAL A 25 -10.62 22.34 -15.71
C VAL A 25 -9.26 22.75 -15.13
N GLY A 26 -9.01 24.05 -14.96
CA GLY A 26 -7.82 24.57 -14.30
C GLY A 26 -7.76 24.19 -12.82
N GLY A 27 -8.89 24.26 -12.11
CA GLY A 27 -8.99 23.84 -10.70
C GLY A 27 -8.72 22.35 -10.52
N ILE A 28 -9.36 21.49 -11.33
CA ILE A 28 -9.10 20.04 -11.33
C ILE A 28 -7.64 19.76 -11.73
N GLY A 29 -7.13 20.47 -12.73
CA GLY A 29 -5.74 20.37 -13.18
C GLY A 29 -4.69 20.82 -12.16
N VAL A 30 -5.07 21.55 -11.11
CA VAL A 30 -4.18 21.97 -10.00
C VAL A 30 -4.27 21.03 -8.80
N ILE A 31 -5.44 20.43 -8.54
CA ILE A 31 -5.64 19.54 -7.39
C ILE A 31 -4.85 18.23 -7.55
N TYR A 32 -4.81 17.65 -8.76
CA TYR A 32 -4.05 16.43 -9.03
C TYR A 32 -2.51 16.60 -8.93
N PRO A 33 -1.84 17.65 -9.42
CA PRO A 33 -0.41 17.79 -9.14
C PRO A 33 -0.11 18.09 -7.66
N LEU A 34 -1.06 18.67 -6.92
CA LEU A 34 -0.85 18.99 -5.50
C LEU A 34 -0.76 17.75 -4.61
N HIS A 35 -1.55 16.69 -4.86
CA HIS A 35 -1.43 15.47 -4.04
C HIS A 35 -0.06 14.79 -4.20
N TRP A 36 0.52 14.75 -5.40
CA TRP A 36 1.88 14.23 -5.62
C TRP A 36 2.99 15.13 -5.05
N LEU A 37 2.72 16.42 -4.86
CA LEU A 37 3.62 17.30 -4.12
C LEU A 37 3.57 17.01 -2.61
N LEU A 38 2.45 16.53 -2.09
CA LEU A 38 2.31 16.16 -0.68
C LEU A 38 2.74 14.70 -0.43
N ASN A 39 2.63 13.84 -1.44
CA ASN A 39 2.97 12.42 -1.40
C ASN A 39 3.85 12.05 -2.60
N PRO A 40 5.14 12.45 -2.58
CA PRO A 40 6.04 12.22 -3.71
C PRO A 40 6.30 10.74 -3.99
N TRP A 41 6.01 9.87 -3.03
CA TRP A 41 6.19 8.42 -3.10
C TRP A 41 5.08 7.70 -3.90
N SER A 42 4.00 8.39 -4.30
CA SER A 42 2.94 7.86 -5.16
C SER A 42 2.86 8.54 -6.53
N ALA A 43 3.84 9.38 -6.86
CA ALA A 43 3.83 10.18 -8.09
C ALA A 43 4.09 9.32 -9.35
N PRO A 44 3.21 9.37 -10.37
CA PRO A 44 3.37 8.60 -11.59
C PRO A 44 4.59 9.06 -12.40
N GLY A 45 5.25 8.09 -13.05
CA GLY A 45 6.41 8.35 -13.91
C GLY A 45 7.71 8.63 -13.15
N ARG A 46 7.73 8.40 -11.83
CA ARG A 46 8.93 8.41 -10.98
C ARG A 46 9.04 7.08 -10.26
N PRO A 47 10.22 6.73 -9.71
CA PRO A 47 10.30 5.66 -8.74
C PRO A 47 9.31 5.94 -7.61
N ASP A 48 8.48 4.96 -7.30
CA ASP A 48 7.38 5.07 -6.34
C ASP A 48 7.41 3.90 -5.35
N LEU A 49 6.89 4.14 -4.14
CA LEU A 49 6.70 3.08 -3.16
C LEU A 49 5.60 2.12 -3.62
N VAL A 50 4.57 2.66 -4.27
CA VAL A 50 3.44 1.89 -4.80
C VAL A 50 3.87 1.00 -5.97
N GLY A 51 3.00 0.07 -6.37
CA GLY A 51 3.27 -0.89 -7.43
C GLY A 51 3.59 -2.29 -6.92
N TYR A 52 4.28 -3.07 -7.74
CA TYR A 52 4.48 -4.51 -7.51
C TYR A 52 5.89 -4.82 -7.03
N TRP A 53 5.97 -5.75 -6.09
CA TRP A 53 7.18 -6.13 -5.38
C TRP A 53 7.23 -7.64 -5.19
N GLN A 54 8.42 -8.22 -5.20
CA GLN A 54 8.61 -9.65 -4.98
C GLN A 54 9.91 -9.97 -4.24
N GLY A 55 9.91 -11.06 -3.50
CA GLY A 55 11.10 -11.55 -2.81
C GLY A 55 10.81 -12.83 -2.05
N GLU A 56 11.65 -13.14 -1.07
CA GLU A 56 11.54 -14.35 -0.27
C GLU A 56 11.44 -14.01 1.21
N VAL A 57 10.60 -14.74 1.93
CA VAL A 57 10.33 -14.57 3.35
C VAL A 57 10.58 -15.88 4.07
N THR A 58 11.38 -15.84 5.12
CA THR A 58 11.78 -17.03 5.88
C THR A 58 10.94 -17.14 7.15
N TYR A 59 10.03 -18.13 7.22
CA TYR A 59 9.15 -18.39 8.36
C TYR A 59 9.78 -19.28 9.44
N GLY A 60 10.97 -19.83 9.18
CA GLY A 60 11.74 -20.68 10.07
C GLY A 60 13.04 -21.15 9.41
N SER A 61 13.89 -21.90 10.12
CA SER A 61 15.25 -22.26 9.66
C SER A 61 15.33 -23.05 8.33
N ALA A 62 14.21 -23.58 7.83
CA ALA A 62 14.13 -24.28 6.55
C ALA A 62 12.83 -23.98 5.77
N ASP A 63 12.10 -22.90 6.13
CA ASP A 63 10.83 -22.53 5.51
C ASP A 63 10.95 -21.17 4.83
N THR A 64 11.46 -21.16 3.60
CA THR A 64 11.56 -19.96 2.76
C THR A 64 10.44 -19.99 1.74
N ARG A 65 9.71 -18.88 1.66
CA ARG A 65 8.49 -18.74 0.85
C ARG A 65 8.61 -17.56 -0.08
N THR A 66 8.18 -17.70 -1.33
CA THR A 66 8.08 -16.57 -2.24
C THR A 66 6.94 -15.65 -1.79
N MET A 67 7.22 -14.36 -1.69
CA MET A 67 6.23 -13.33 -1.41
C MET A 67 6.12 -12.40 -2.61
N VAL A 68 4.89 -12.10 -3.02
CA VAL A 68 4.59 -10.99 -3.91
C VAL A 68 3.68 -10.00 -3.19
N LEU A 69 3.91 -8.72 -3.43
CA LEU A 69 3.24 -7.60 -2.79
C LEU A 69 2.82 -6.60 -3.87
N HIS A 70 1.63 -6.06 -3.74
CA HIS A 70 1.10 -4.99 -4.57
C HIS A 70 0.60 -3.89 -3.65
N LEU A 71 1.18 -2.70 -3.78
CA LEU A 71 0.80 -1.51 -3.01
C LEU A 71 0.11 -0.48 -3.92
N THR A 72 -0.88 0.21 -3.38
CA THR A 72 -1.68 1.24 -4.04
C THR A 72 -1.82 2.45 -3.13
N ASP A 73 -1.84 3.63 -3.73
CA ASP A 73 -2.11 4.90 -3.06
C ASP A 73 -3.61 5.05 -2.79
N GLN A 74 -3.99 5.41 -1.56
CA GLN A 74 -5.36 5.76 -1.16
C GLN A 74 -5.50 7.20 -0.66
N VAL A 75 -4.46 8.02 -0.81
CA VAL A 75 -4.47 9.44 -0.43
C VAL A 75 -5.64 10.14 -1.14
N GLY A 76 -6.55 10.71 -0.34
CA GLY A 76 -7.72 11.43 -0.82
C GLY A 76 -9.00 10.59 -0.95
N GLY A 77 -9.01 9.34 -0.43
CA GLY A 77 -10.15 8.43 -0.41
C GLY A 77 -11.37 8.88 0.40
N GLY A 78 -11.28 9.98 1.15
CA GLY A 78 -12.44 10.66 1.76
C GLY A 78 -12.73 10.30 3.23
N ASP A 79 -12.12 9.23 3.74
CA ASP A 79 -12.15 8.85 5.15
C ASP A 79 -10.71 8.88 5.71
N GLU A 80 -10.52 9.12 7.00
CA GLU A 80 -9.21 9.11 7.72
C GLU A 80 -8.55 7.70 7.76
N GLY A 81 -8.64 6.97 6.66
CA GLY A 81 -8.10 5.64 6.46
C GLY A 81 -6.62 5.65 6.08
N PRO A 82 -6.03 4.45 5.96
CA PRO A 82 -4.63 4.26 5.62
C PRO A 82 -4.26 4.95 4.30
N GLU A 83 -3.07 5.56 4.25
CA GLU A 83 -2.54 6.20 3.03
C GLU A 83 -2.15 5.18 1.96
N ILE A 84 -1.80 3.96 2.38
CA ILE A 84 -1.33 2.87 1.53
C ILE A 84 -2.21 1.66 1.74
N ASP A 85 -2.78 1.13 0.66
CA ASP A 85 -3.47 -0.15 0.63
C ASP A 85 -2.77 -1.14 -0.31
N GLY A 86 -3.27 -2.37 -0.36
CA GLY A 86 -2.77 -3.34 -1.30
C GLY A 86 -3.14 -4.77 -0.96
N GLY A 87 -2.37 -5.69 -1.56
CA GLY A 87 -2.47 -7.10 -1.26
C GLY A 87 -1.11 -7.77 -1.34
N ALA A 88 -0.95 -8.86 -0.59
CA ALA A 88 0.21 -9.73 -0.70
C ALA A 88 -0.23 -11.18 -0.88
N LYS A 89 0.65 -11.98 -1.49
CA LYS A 89 0.54 -13.44 -1.51
C LYS A 89 1.86 -14.04 -1.07
N VAL A 90 1.78 -15.04 -0.21
CA VAL A 90 2.93 -15.86 0.19
C VAL A 90 2.68 -17.28 -0.31
N CYS A 91 3.62 -17.80 -1.09
CA CYS A 91 3.54 -19.11 -1.73
C CYS A 91 4.36 -20.15 -0.96
N ALA A 92 3.78 -21.29 -0.64
CA ALA A 92 4.48 -22.43 -0.03
C ALA A 92 3.89 -23.75 -0.52
N GLY A 93 4.73 -24.64 -1.07
CA GLY A 93 4.31 -26.03 -1.39
C GLY A 93 3.06 -26.16 -2.27
N GLY A 94 2.86 -25.24 -3.23
CA GLY A 94 1.68 -25.22 -4.10
C GLY A 94 0.42 -24.60 -3.49
N GLN A 95 0.51 -24.07 -2.27
CA GLN A 95 -0.54 -23.29 -1.62
C GLN A 95 -0.16 -21.80 -1.60
N SER A 96 -1.17 -20.93 -1.59
CA SER A 96 -1.01 -19.49 -1.48
C SER A 96 -1.79 -18.94 -0.30
N GLN A 97 -1.13 -18.18 0.57
CA GLN A 97 -1.80 -17.36 1.57
C GLN A 97 -1.92 -15.92 1.07
N ALA A 98 -3.15 -15.43 0.95
CA ALA A 98 -3.41 -14.04 0.60
C ALA A 98 -3.54 -13.17 1.85
N TYR A 99 -3.09 -11.92 1.72
CA TYR A 99 -3.22 -10.87 2.72
C TYR A 99 -3.76 -9.60 2.06
N GLU A 100 -4.66 -8.93 2.74
CA GLU A 100 -4.94 -7.50 2.57
C GLU A 100 -3.83 -6.72 3.28
N ILE A 101 -3.29 -5.71 2.63
CA ILE A 101 -2.21 -4.87 3.16
C ILE A 101 -2.75 -3.46 3.31
N TYR A 102 -2.54 -2.84 4.46
CA TYR A 102 -2.92 -1.45 4.68
C TYR A 102 -2.03 -0.76 5.70
N GLY A 103 -1.87 0.55 5.62
CA GLY A 103 -1.13 1.35 6.59
C GLY A 103 -0.60 2.63 5.97
N ASP A 104 0.54 3.11 6.47
CA ASP A 104 0.96 4.49 6.21
C ASP A 104 2.45 4.62 5.92
N ALA A 105 2.78 5.64 5.14
CA ALA A 105 4.13 6.17 5.09
C ALA A 105 4.43 6.87 6.42
N THR A 106 5.53 6.50 7.08
CA THR A 106 5.91 7.12 8.37
C THR A 106 6.80 8.34 8.19
N ASN A 107 7.09 8.72 6.93
CA ASN A 107 7.72 9.98 6.60
C ASN A 107 7.20 10.52 5.26
N TYR A 108 7.29 11.84 5.08
CA TYR A 108 6.85 12.54 3.88
C TYR A 108 7.41 11.97 2.57
N ARG A 109 8.64 11.42 2.58
CA ARG A 109 9.26 10.85 1.38
C ARG A 109 8.79 9.42 1.05
N GLY A 110 7.99 8.79 1.91
CA GLY A 110 7.60 7.38 1.77
C GLY A 110 8.76 6.39 1.83
N THR A 111 9.95 6.81 2.27
CA THR A 111 11.11 5.93 2.39
C THR A 111 11.07 5.07 3.65
N ARG A 112 10.10 5.33 4.54
CA ARG A 112 9.77 4.51 5.71
C ARG A 112 8.27 4.30 5.76
N PHE A 113 7.84 3.11 6.14
CA PHE A 113 6.42 2.75 6.19
C PHE A 113 6.13 1.75 7.30
N SER A 114 4.87 1.71 7.70
CA SER A 114 4.30 0.73 8.62
C SER A 114 3.00 0.22 8.03
N LEU A 115 2.98 -1.05 7.63
CA LEU A 115 1.82 -1.70 7.03
C LEU A 115 1.38 -2.87 7.92
N HIS A 116 0.11 -3.23 7.84
CA HIS A 116 -0.48 -4.38 8.51
C HIS A 116 -0.88 -5.41 7.46
N ALA A 117 -0.53 -6.67 7.70
CA ALA A 117 -1.00 -7.78 6.89
C ALA A 117 -2.21 -8.44 7.55
N ARG A 118 -3.37 -8.26 6.94
CA ARG A 118 -4.61 -8.92 7.36
C ARG A 118 -4.88 -10.12 6.48
N ARG A 119 -4.90 -11.30 7.08
CA ARG A 119 -5.28 -12.53 6.37
C ARG A 119 -6.80 -12.64 6.23
N SER A 120 -7.24 -13.44 5.27
CA SER A 120 -8.59 -14.01 5.26
C SER A 120 -8.57 -15.41 5.91
N GLY A 121 -9.47 -15.64 6.86
CA GLY A 121 -9.70 -16.94 7.51
C GLY A 121 -8.88 -17.21 8.78
N ASP A 122 -9.17 -18.35 9.41
CA ASP A 122 -8.76 -18.68 10.78
C ASP A 122 -7.96 -19.99 10.88
N ALA A 123 -7.32 -20.39 9.77
CA ALA A 123 -6.47 -21.59 9.77
C ALA A 123 -5.31 -21.45 10.75
N ALA A 124 -4.91 -22.57 11.35
CA ALA A 124 -3.74 -22.62 12.22
C ALA A 124 -2.46 -22.43 11.42
N GLY A 125 -1.49 -21.69 11.97
CA GLY A 125 -0.22 -21.47 11.30
C GLY A 125 0.52 -20.22 11.76
N LEU A 126 1.61 -19.92 11.04
CA LEU A 126 2.35 -18.67 11.16
C LEU A 126 1.97 -17.75 10.01
N TYR A 127 1.75 -16.47 10.32
CA TYR A 127 1.26 -15.47 9.39
C TYR A 127 2.07 -14.17 9.50
N LEU A 128 2.12 -13.39 8.43
CA LEU A 128 2.64 -12.02 8.50
C LEU A 128 1.78 -11.19 9.46
N GLY A 129 2.44 -10.39 10.29
CA GLY A 129 1.79 -9.41 11.15
C GLY A 129 1.97 -7.99 10.63
N GLN A 130 2.52 -7.12 11.47
CA GLN A 130 2.92 -5.78 11.07
C GLN A 130 4.22 -5.85 10.25
N LEU A 131 4.27 -5.12 9.14
CA LEU A 131 5.38 -4.96 8.21
C LEU A 131 5.95 -3.56 8.42
N VAL A 132 7.11 -3.47 9.05
CA VAL A 132 7.84 -2.20 9.21
C VAL A 132 8.99 -2.21 8.22
N GLY A 133 9.05 -1.22 7.34
CA GLY A 133 10.02 -1.27 6.26
C GLY A 133 10.55 0.07 5.79
N THR A 134 11.54 -0.03 4.92
CA THR A 134 12.20 1.08 4.26
C THR A 134 12.25 0.86 2.76
N TRP A 135 12.02 1.91 2.00
CA TRP A 135 12.21 1.94 0.56
C TRP A 135 13.46 2.75 0.21
N ASP A 136 14.28 2.20 -0.67
CA ASP A 136 15.54 2.82 -1.10
C ASP A 136 15.37 4.02 -2.05
N GLY A 137 14.13 4.35 -2.41
CA GLY A 137 13.81 5.39 -3.40
C GLY A 137 13.89 4.89 -4.85
N ARG A 138 14.08 3.58 -5.06
CA ARG A 138 14.24 2.92 -6.36
C ARG A 138 13.52 1.57 -6.35
N ASP A 139 14.23 0.46 -6.43
CA ASP A 139 13.71 -0.87 -6.72
C ASP A 139 13.88 -1.85 -5.56
N GLY A 140 14.19 -1.35 -4.35
CA GLY A 140 14.39 -2.17 -3.16
C GLY A 140 13.51 -1.76 -1.98
N LEU A 141 12.82 -2.74 -1.40
CA LEU A 141 12.27 -2.66 -0.05
C LEU A 141 13.08 -3.53 0.89
N THR A 142 13.32 -3.03 2.09
CA THR A 142 13.73 -3.85 3.23
C THR A 142 12.63 -3.84 4.26
N VAL A 143 12.14 -5.01 4.64
CA VAL A 143 10.97 -5.18 5.51
C VAL A 143 11.33 -6.07 6.68
N SER A 144 10.87 -5.68 7.85
CA SER A 144 10.87 -6.50 9.06
C SER A 144 9.43 -6.78 9.46
N THR A 145 9.15 -8.00 9.91
CA THR A 145 7.83 -8.36 10.43
C THR A 145 7.94 -9.31 11.61
N GLU A 146 7.06 -9.14 12.58
CA GLU A 146 6.82 -10.14 13.59
C GLU A 146 5.75 -11.10 13.07
N LEU A 147 6.07 -12.40 13.07
CA LEU A 147 5.11 -13.42 12.67
C LEU A 147 4.07 -13.63 13.77
N ILE A 148 2.81 -13.75 13.38
CA ILE A 148 1.70 -14.04 14.27
C ILE A 148 1.39 -15.54 14.22
N ARG A 149 1.27 -16.18 15.39
CA ARG A 149 0.86 -17.58 15.49
C ARG A 149 -0.64 -17.69 15.78
N ILE A 150 -1.31 -18.51 14.98
CA ILE A 150 -2.72 -18.85 15.14
C ILE A 150 -2.81 -20.33 15.44
N ASP A 151 -3.56 -20.66 16.48
CA ASP A 151 -3.81 -22.05 16.86
C ASP A 151 -4.97 -22.67 16.06
N SER A 152 -5.25 -23.96 16.31
CA SER A 152 -6.37 -24.68 15.69
C SER A 152 -7.76 -24.17 16.09
N GLY A 153 -7.85 -23.32 17.12
CA GLY A 153 -9.09 -22.65 17.53
C GLY A 153 -9.27 -21.28 16.87
N GLY A 154 -8.35 -20.85 16.01
CA GLY A 154 -8.38 -19.53 15.37
C GLY A 154 -7.93 -18.39 16.28
N VAL A 155 -7.41 -18.69 17.47
CA VAL A 155 -7.01 -17.68 18.45
C VAL A 155 -5.60 -17.20 18.15
N SER A 156 -5.43 -15.88 18.12
CA SER A 156 -4.12 -15.24 18.05
C SER A 156 -3.49 -15.21 19.42
N HIS A 157 -2.32 -15.84 19.55
CA HIS A 157 -1.53 -15.77 20.77
C HIS A 157 -0.49 -14.66 20.61
N SER A 158 -0.42 -13.76 21.61
CA SER A 158 0.76 -12.91 21.76
C SER A 158 1.94 -13.83 21.99
N THR A 159 2.84 -13.87 21.03
CA THR A 159 4.10 -14.62 21.13
C THR A 159 5.09 -13.86 21.99
N THR A 160 4.87 -12.56 22.17
CA THR A 160 5.61 -11.69 23.07
C THR A 160 5.11 -11.85 24.51
N SER A 161 5.97 -12.33 25.40
CA SER A 161 5.78 -12.39 26.84
C SER A 161 6.84 -11.53 27.52
N THR A 162 6.42 -10.66 28.44
CA THR A 162 7.36 -9.86 29.26
C THR A 162 7.34 -10.39 30.67
N ASP A 163 8.48 -10.89 31.13
CA ASP A 163 8.66 -11.23 32.54
C ASP A 163 8.70 -9.94 33.36
N THR A 164 7.64 -9.70 34.12
CA THR A 164 7.49 -8.48 34.94
C THR A 164 8.49 -8.41 36.10
N ARG A 165 9.16 -9.51 36.45
CA ARG A 165 10.18 -9.57 37.51
C ARG A 165 11.56 -9.16 37.00
N THR A 166 11.88 -9.50 35.76
CA THR A 166 13.19 -9.22 35.14
C THR A 166 13.14 -8.09 34.12
N GLY A 167 11.95 -7.70 33.67
CA GLY A 167 11.74 -6.77 32.56
C GLY A 167 12.15 -7.34 31.20
N ILE A 168 12.46 -8.63 31.12
CA ILE A 168 12.90 -9.27 29.88
C ILE A 168 11.67 -9.64 29.05
N THR A 169 11.64 -9.13 27.82
CA THR A 169 10.65 -9.51 26.82
C THR A 169 11.21 -10.63 25.94
N THR A 170 10.51 -11.75 25.90
CA THR A 170 10.77 -12.90 25.02
C THR A 170 9.65 -13.01 24.01
N SER A 171 9.96 -13.14 22.71
CA SER A 171 8.97 -13.47 21.69
C SER A 171 9.20 -14.89 21.17
N ASP A 172 8.15 -15.71 21.20
CA ASP A 172 8.14 -17.08 20.70
C ASP A 172 8.00 -17.16 19.17
N THR A 173 7.85 -16.02 18.49
CA THR A 173 7.96 -15.92 17.04
C THR A 173 9.12 -15.02 16.64
N PRO A 174 9.90 -15.43 15.64
CA PRO A 174 11.03 -14.63 15.19
C PRO A 174 10.52 -13.34 14.52
N THR A 175 11.14 -12.21 14.85
CA THR A 175 11.13 -11.06 13.94
C THR A 175 12.01 -11.42 12.76
N ILE A 176 11.42 -11.44 11.58
CA ILE A 176 12.12 -11.80 10.35
C ILE A 176 12.34 -10.55 9.51
N ARG A 177 13.49 -10.47 8.88
CA ARG A 177 13.85 -9.40 7.95
C ARG A 177 14.07 -9.99 6.57
N PHE A 178 13.51 -9.33 5.57
CA PHE A 178 13.62 -9.75 4.18
C PHE A 178 13.66 -8.54 3.24
N GLU A 179 14.05 -8.82 2.00
CA GLU A 179 14.14 -7.82 0.95
C GLU A 179 13.15 -8.16 -0.16
N LEU A 180 12.48 -7.13 -0.67
CA LEU A 180 11.66 -7.23 -1.86
C LEU A 180 12.27 -6.34 -2.95
N ARG A 181 12.14 -6.79 -4.18
CA ARG A 181 12.57 -6.05 -5.38
C ARG A 181 11.37 -5.72 -6.24
N ARG A 182 11.52 -4.69 -7.07
CA ARG A 182 10.50 -4.30 -8.04
C ARG A 182 10.09 -5.50 -8.91
N ALA A 183 8.79 -5.66 -9.12
CA ALA A 183 8.21 -6.74 -9.92
C ALA A 183 7.24 -6.18 -10.98
N ALA A 184 6.83 -7.02 -11.92
CA ALA A 184 5.77 -6.71 -12.85
C ALA A 184 4.41 -7.17 -12.32
N LYS A 185 3.33 -6.56 -12.82
CA LYS A 185 1.95 -7.02 -12.58
C LYS A 185 1.75 -8.49 -12.95
N ALA A 186 2.43 -8.96 -14.01
CA ALA A 186 2.37 -10.34 -14.45
C ALA A 186 2.87 -11.30 -13.36
N ASP A 187 4.00 -10.97 -12.72
CA ASP A 187 4.60 -11.78 -11.65
C ASP A 187 3.61 -11.97 -10.49
N TYR A 188 2.92 -10.90 -10.08
CA TYR A 188 1.90 -10.98 -9.04
C TYR A 188 0.68 -11.84 -9.43
N ALA A 189 0.29 -11.80 -10.71
CA ALA A 189 -0.86 -12.55 -11.22
C ALA A 189 -0.56 -14.04 -11.37
N THR A 190 0.68 -14.40 -11.72
CA THR A 190 1.12 -15.78 -11.92
C THR A 190 1.79 -16.38 -10.69
N ALA A 191 2.12 -15.59 -9.67
CA ALA A 191 2.67 -16.09 -8.42
C ALA A 191 1.79 -17.17 -7.79
N CYS A 192 2.45 -18.16 -7.20
CA CYS A 192 1.84 -19.31 -6.52
C CYS A 192 1.00 -20.25 -7.41
N ARG A 193 1.19 -20.22 -8.74
CA ARG A 193 0.61 -21.19 -9.67
C ARG A 193 1.52 -22.38 -9.89
#